data_AF-A0A9E0Z400-F1
#
_entry.id   AF-A0A9E0Z400-F1
#
_cell.length_a   1.000
_cell.length_b   1.000
_cell.length_c   1.000
_cell.angle_alpha   90.00
_cell.angle_beta   90.00
_cell.angle_gamma   90.00
#
_symmetry.space_group_name_H-M   'P 1'
#
loop_
_entity.id
_entity.type
_entity.pdbx_description
1 polymer ?
#
loop_
_entity_poly.entity_id
_entity_poly.type
_entity_poly.pdbx_seq_one_letter_code
_entity_poly.pdbx_strand_id
1 'polypeptide(L)'
;MIIRELYLKSFGKFSDTKIELEEGFHVFYGENEFGKSTLHAFIRSMLFGLTKGRGRAAKNDLFTKYEPWDQPSYYAGEMTFESGGRRFVISRRFDRYGKQADLVCQTDGEILSVEQGDMDMLLDGMSEVAFDNTISIGQTKAETSAELGAELRNYAANYYSSGNSEMDVERALAILKDRRKTVENRQKEIRQKKQEKREKVEQQAAYIGEEIERWQEEERQLEKKIEQGKLAEEMLRKEAGRIMTKETRAEEKEREGAGQRGEPQIWKHAWNESKIRLLPVFVATVLLITALFLKGSWKWLLLAGAVILEIVFLWRFVRRFCQAAEEIRQNPEEDEPMEVHEWQEEKADRKSGQIVCEKLENQREALRRMRVRRELLREEIAEKQMQYENLCEEGEELMEVGEEYAALDGKARAIHLAQETIRMLSADVRKEFGTSLNETASAILCAVTNGKYERIFIDENTKIYLLEGAKKISVEQVSRGTMEQIYFALRMASAELMYEEELPVILDETFAYYDDIRLENTLRWLAENRRQIILFTCQKREMEILKKLGIPYHRSGSK
;
A
#
# COMPACT_ATOMS: atom_id res chain seq x y z
N MET A 1 4.00 -29.05 44.57
CA MET A 1 4.99 -30.00 44.06
C MET A 1 6.19 -30.05 45.01
N ILE A 2 6.75 -31.24 45.25
CA ILE A 2 7.99 -31.45 46.03
C ILE A 2 8.93 -32.34 45.22
N ILE A 3 10.15 -31.89 44.95
CA ILE A 3 11.19 -32.72 44.33
C ILE A 3 11.75 -33.65 45.40
N ARG A 4 11.81 -34.95 45.11
CA ARG A 4 12.27 -36.00 46.04
C ARG A 4 13.65 -36.53 45.67
N GLU A 5 13.95 -36.68 44.39
CA GLU A 5 15.24 -37.20 43.93
C GLU A 5 15.67 -36.51 42.63
N LEU A 6 16.96 -36.18 42.54
CA LEU A 6 17.64 -35.77 41.33
C LEU A 6 18.68 -36.83 40.97
N TYR A 7 18.52 -37.49 39.82
CA TYR A 7 19.50 -38.43 39.30
C TYR A 7 20.15 -37.86 38.03
N LEU A 8 21.34 -37.28 38.22
CA LEU A 8 22.18 -36.73 37.16
C LEU A 8 23.00 -37.87 36.55
N LYS A 9 22.41 -38.59 35.58
CA LYS A 9 23.10 -39.68 34.84
C LYS A 9 24.35 -39.15 34.15
N SER A 10 24.22 -38.04 33.44
CA SER A 10 25.34 -37.29 32.88
C SER A 10 24.87 -35.88 32.49
N PHE A 11 25.30 -34.86 33.24
CA PHE A 11 24.90 -33.46 33.04
C PHE A 11 25.98 -32.51 33.55
N GLY A 12 26.58 -31.73 32.64
CA GLY A 12 27.72 -30.87 32.93
C GLY A 12 28.89 -31.66 33.54
N LYS A 13 29.27 -31.31 34.77
CA LYS A 13 30.34 -31.98 35.51
C LYS A 13 29.88 -33.18 36.36
N PHE A 14 28.58 -33.43 36.46
CA PHE A 14 28.04 -34.54 37.26
C PHE A 14 27.80 -35.75 36.36
N SER A 15 28.19 -36.92 36.84
CA SER A 15 27.98 -38.22 36.21
C SER A 15 27.59 -39.23 37.27
N ASP A 16 26.56 -40.04 36.99
CA ASP A 16 25.99 -41.04 37.89
C ASP A 16 25.77 -40.55 39.33
N THR A 17 25.25 -39.33 39.48
CA THR A 17 25.08 -38.68 40.80
C THR A 17 23.61 -38.65 41.20
N LYS A 18 23.29 -39.24 42.35
CA LYS A 18 21.95 -39.19 42.97
C LYS A 18 21.93 -38.27 44.17
N ILE A 19 20.90 -37.43 44.25
CA ILE A 19 20.70 -36.49 45.34
C ILE A 19 19.24 -36.60 45.78
N GLU A 20 19.04 -36.98 47.03
CA GLU A 20 17.73 -37.01 47.67
C GLU A 20 17.43 -35.63 48.28
N LEU A 21 16.18 -35.20 48.13
CA LEU A 21 15.65 -33.94 48.64
C LEU A 21 14.42 -34.21 49.49
N GLU A 22 14.27 -33.43 50.57
CA GLU A 22 13.13 -33.52 51.48
C GLU A 22 12.35 -32.20 51.53
N GLU A 23 11.23 -32.21 52.24
CA GLU A 23 10.46 -31.00 52.52
C GLU A 23 11.26 -30.05 53.44
N GLY A 24 10.95 -28.76 53.39
CA GLY A 24 11.70 -27.72 54.09
C GLY A 24 12.98 -27.32 53.36
N PHE A 25 14.01 -26.93 54.13
CA PHE A 25 15.25 -26.40 53.57
C PHE A 25 16.24 -27.48 53.14
N HIS A 26 16.68 -27.41 51.89
CA HIS A 26 17.83 -28.15 51.37
C HIS A 26 18.92 -27.16 50.94
N VAL A 27 20.05 -27.16 51.65
CA VAL A 27 21.15 -26.22 51.44
C VAL A 27 22.29 -26.89 50.69
N PHE A 28 22.51 -26.45 49.45
CA PHE A 28 23.68 -26.78 48.65
C PHE A 28 24.81 -25.80 48.93
N TYR A 29 25.72 -26.20 49.82
CA TYR A 29 26.84 -25.38 50.25
C TYR A 29 28.15 -25.80 49.57
N GLY A 30 28.82 -24.85 48.92
CA GLY A 30 30.15 -25.10 48.38
C GLY A 30 30.78 -23.85 47.76
N GLU A 31 32.11 -23.89 47.61
CA GLU A 31 32.87 -22.87 46.90
C GLU A 31 32.40 -22.74 45.44
N ASN A 32 32.86 -21.69 44.77
CA ASN A 32 32.69 -21.57 43.33
C ASN A 32 33.22 -22.84 42.66
N GLU A 33 32.58 -23.27 41.57
CA GLU A 33 32.88 -24.52 40.86
C GLU A 33 32.39 -25.80 41.56
N PHE A 34 31.76 -25.74 42.75
CA PHE A 34 31.15 -26.92 43.39
C PHE A 34 29.99 -27.54 42.58
N GLY A 35 29.45 -26.82 41.59
CA GLY A 35 28.40 -27.34 40.70
C GLY A 35 27.00 -26.83 41.00
N LYS A 36 26.85 -25.87 41.91
CA LYS A 36 25.56 -25.25 42.28
C LYS A 36 24.77 -24.80 41.05
N SER A 37 25.39 -24.00 40.17
CA SER A 37 24.75 -23.55 38.93
C SER A 37 24.52 -24.67 37.90
N THR A 38 25.16 -25.84 38.04
CA THR A 38 24.88 -27.03 37.21
C THR A 38 23.65 -27.77 37.74
N LEU A 39 23.52 -27.90 39.07
CA LEU A 39 22.33 -28.46 39.72
C LEU A 39 21.08 -27.59 39.50
N HIS A 40 21.22 -26.28 39.62
CA HIS A 40 20.15 -25.32 39.30
C HIS A 40 19.66 -25.48 37.86
N ALA A 41 20.61 -25.51 36.91
CA ALA A 41 20.30 -25.73 35.49
C ALA A 41 19.70 -27.12 35.23
N PHE A 42 20.11 -28.14 35.97
CA PHE A 42 19.55 -29.49 35.88
C PHE A 42 18.07 -29.50 36.27
N ILE A 43 17.71 -28.96 37.44
CA ILE A 43 16.32 -28.88 37.91
C ILE A 43 15.45 -28.18 36.86
N ARG A 44 15.90 -27.01 36.39
CA ARG A 44 15.24 -26.26 35.32
C ARG A 44 15.06 -27.09 34.04
N SER A 45 16.11 -27.78 33.61
CA SER A 45 16.07 -28.62 32.39
C SER A 45 15.17 -29.84 32.55
N MET A 46 14.99 -30.36 33.76
CA MET A 46 14.07 -31.46 34.04
C MET A 46 12.62 -30.99 33.99
N LEU A 47 12.32 -29.79 34.50
CA LEU A 47 10.97 -29.22 34.46
C LEU A 47 10.56 -28.86 33.02
N PHE A 48 11.34 -28.00 32.34
CA PHE A 48 10.94 -27.37 31.08
C PHE A 48 11.60 -27.98 29.83
N GLY A 49 12.54 -28.90 30.01
CA GLY A 49 13.37 -29.41 28.92
C GLY A 49 14.56 -28.50 28.61
N LEU A 50 15.37 -28.93 27.64
CA LEU A 50 16.55 -28.18 27.20
C LEU A 50 16.61 -28.16 25.68
N THR A 51 16.80 -26.96 25.12
CA THR A 51 16.87 -26.79 23.65
C THR A 51 18.20 -26.19 23.22
N LYS A 52 18.75 -26.73 22.12
CA LYS A 52 19.97 -26.22 21.50
C LYS A 52 19.62 -25.03 20.61
N GLY A 53 20.28 -23.91 20.85
CA GLY A 53 20.22 -22.72 20.02
C GLY A 53 20.77 -22.97 18.62
N ARG A 54 20.37 -22.14 17.65
CA ARG A 54 20.87 -22.20 16.26
C ARG A 54 21.79 -21.02 15.95
N GLY A 55 22.78 -21.23 15.10
CA GLY A 55 23.67 -20.17 14.60
C GLY A 55 24.56 -19.57 15.69
N ARG A 56 24.73 -18.23 15.69
CA ARG A 56 25.60 -17.52 16.66
C ARG A 56 25.11 -17.65 18.11
N ALA A 57 23.82 -17.90 18.33
CA ALA A 57 23.23 -18.09 19.64
C ALA A 57 23.59 -19.45 20.29
N ALA A 58 24.04 -20.43 19.50
CA ALA A 58 24.42 -21.76 20.01
C ALA A 58 25.71 -21.75 20.85
N LYS A 59 26.57 -20.74 20.70
CA LYS A 59 27.86 -20.71 21.41
C LYS A 59 27.73 -20.44 22.91
N ASN A 60 26.65 -19.77 23.33
CA ASN A 60 26.40 -19.37 24.72
C ASN A 60 25.08 -19.96 25.26
N ASP A 61 24.52 -20.97 24.60
CA ASP A 61 23.27 -21.58 25.04
C ASP A 61 23.50 -22.49 26.25
N LEU A 62 22.44 -22.68 27.06
CA LEU A 62 22.49 -23.55 28.25
C LEU A 62 22.85 -24.99 27.87
N PHE A 63 22.38 -25.44 26.70
CA PHE A 63 22.69 -26.76 26.16
C PHE A 63 24.19 -27.01 26.06
N THR A 64 24.92 -26.16 25.34
CA THR A 64 26.35 -26.33 25.08
C THR A 64 27.16 -26.10 26.36
N LYS A 65 26.71 -25.20 27.23
CA LYS A 65 27.37 -24.92 28.51
C LYS A 65 27.40 -26.13 29.44
N TYR A 66 26.34 -26.92 29.47
CA TYR A 66 26.21 -28.08 30.37
C TYR A 66 26.29 -29.42 29.64
N GLU A 67 26.78 -29.44 28.39
CA GLU A 67 27.10 -30.69 27.69
C GLU A 67 28.13 -31.48 28.54
N PRO A 68 27.92 -32.78 28.79
CA PRO A 68 28.81 -33.55 29.65
C PRO A 68 30.23 -33.58 29.14
N TRP A 69 31.21 -33.37 30.04
CA TRP A 69 32.62 -33.26 29.66
C TRP A 69 33.22 -34.61 29.25
N ASP A 70 32.84 -35.68 29.95
CA ASP A 70 33.42 -37.02 29.75
C ASP A 70 32.70 -37.82 28.64
N GLN A 71 31.38 -37.64 28.51
CA GLN A 71 30.54 -38.41 27.57
C GLN A 71 29.49 -37.54 26.87
N PRO A 72 29.86 -36.71 25.88
CA PRO A 72 28.91 -35.85 25.16
C PRO A 72 27.78 -36.61 24.43
N SER A 73 27.99 -37.90 24.16
CA SER A 73 27.00 -38.79 23.52
C SER A 73 25.88 -39.23 24.45
N TYR A 74 26.06 -39.09 25.77
CA TYR A 74 25.09 -39.51 26.76
C TYR A 74 24.76 -38.31 27.65
N TYR A 75 23.74 -37.55 27.27
CA TYR A 75 23.31 -36.36 28.00
C TYR A 75 21.91 -36.61 28.54
N ALA A 76 21.79 -36.94 29.83
CA ALA A 76 20.54 -37.44 30.39
C ALA A 76 20.43 -37.26 31.90
N GLY A 77 19.19 -37.31 32.40
CA GLY A 77 18.92 -37.40 33.82
C GLY A 77 17.47 -37.73 34.13
N GLU A 78 17.21 -37.99 35.41
CA GLU A 78 15.91 -38.31 35.96
C GLU A 78 15.62 -37.43 37.16
N MET A 79 14.34 -37.11 37.34
CA MET A 79 13.85 -36.37 38.49
C MET A 79 12.58 -37.04 38.99
N THR A 80 12.57 -37.34 40.28
CA THR A 80 11.40 -37.85 40.99
C THR A 80 10.78 -36.71 41.78
N PHE A 81 9.49 -36.47 41.62
CA PHE A 81 8.77 -35.43 42.34
C PHE A 81 7.36 -35.89 42.72
N GLU A 82 6.76 -35.21 43.69
CA GLU A 82 5.40 -35.43 44.13
C GLU A 82 4.55 -34.20 43.81
N SER A 83 3.38 -34.42 43.21
CA SER A 83 2.41 -33.38 42.87
C SER A 83 1.00 -33.94 42.99
N GLY A 84 0.06 -33.16 43.52
CA GLY A 84 -1.32 -33.62 43.74
C GLY A 84 -1.44 -34.92 44.58
N GLY A 85 -0.49 -35.20 45.47
CA GLY A 85 -0.44 -36.42 46.28
C GLY A 85 -0.01 -37.68 45.53
N ARG A 86 0.37 -37.58 44.25
CA ARG A 86 0.94 -38.67 43.45
C ARG A 86 2.44 -38.46 43.25
N ARG A 87 3.15 -39.55 42.97
CA ARG A 87 4.59 -39.54 42.69
C ARG A 87 4.84 -39.74 41.20
N PHE A 88 5.67 -38.89 40.64
CA PHE A 88 6.03 -38.91 39.22
C PHE A 88 7.54 -39.04 39.07
N VAL A 89 7.95 -39.71 37.99
CA VAL A 89 9.33 -39.72 37.51
C VAL A 89 9.34 -39.18 36.10
N ILE A 90 10.16 -38.16 35.88
CA ILE A 90 10.47 -37.66 34.55
C ILE A 90 11.91 -38.04 34.20
N SER A 91 12.07 -38.75 33.09
CA SER A 91 13.36 -39.10 32.49
C SER A 91 13.53 -38.26 31.24
N ARG A 92 14.65 -37.53 31.12
CA ARG A 92 14.96 -36.74 29.93
C ARG A 92 16.30 -37.13 29.34
N ARG A 93 16.31 -37.29 28.02
CA ARG A 93 17.49 -37.37 27.18
C ARG A 93 17.61 -36.09 26.36
N PHE A 94 18.75 -35.44 26.52
CA PHE A 94 19.14 -34.20 25.86
C PHE A 94 20.20 -34.46 24.79
N ASP A 95 20.53 -35.71 24.47
CA ASP A 95 21.56 -36.01 23.48
C ASP A 95 21.19 -35.51 22.08
N ARG A 96 22.18 -35.52 21.18
CA ARG A 96 22.05 -35.00 19.82
C ARG A 96 21.27 -35.93 18.88
N TYR A 97 20.94 -37.14 19.32
CA TYR A 97 20.39 -38.22 18.51
C TYR A 97 18.89 -38.43 18.73
N GLY A 98 18.32 -37.91 19.82
CA GLY A 98 16.87 -37.80 20.00
C GLY A 98 16.50 -37.11 21.31
N LYS A 99 15.70 -36.04 21.22
CA LYS A 99 15.03 -35.49 22.41
C LYS A 99 13.95 -36.47 22.81
N GLN A 100 14.11 -37.10 23.96
CA GLN A 100 13.09 -37.98 24.52
C GLN A 100 12.82 -37.57 25.97
N ALA A 101 11.55 -37.45 26.31
CA ALA A 101 11.10 -37.23 27.67
C ALA A 101 10.03 -38.28 27.97
N ASP A 102 10.29 -39.10 28.99
CA ASP A 102 9.38 -40.13 29.46
C ASP A 102 8.88 -39.69 30.85
N LEU A 103 7.57 -39.44 30.98
CA LEU A 103 6.93 -39.06 32.24
C LEU A 103 6.01 -40.19 32.70
N VAL A 104 6.23 -40.69 33.91
CA VAL A 104 5.49 -41.83 34.45
C VAL A 104 5.00 -41.51 35.85
N CYS A 105 3.71 -41.74 36.11
CA CYS A 105 3.17 -41.74 37.47
C CYS A 105 3.50 -43.07 38.13
N GLN A 106 4.33 -43.06 39.17
CA GLN A 106 4.68 -44.27 39.93
C GLN A 106 3.54 -44.77 40.82
N THR A 107 2.55 -43.92 41.11
CA THR A 107 1.45 -44.27 42.00
C THR A 107 0.45 -45.23 41.36
N ASP A 108 0.15 -45.06 40.07
CA ASP A 108 -0.82 -45.87 39.31
C ASP A 108 -0.23 -46.54 38.06
N GLY A 109 1.00 -46.20 37.67
CA GLY A 109 1.70 -46.74 36.51
C GLY A 109 1.35 -46.05 35.18
N GLU A 110 0.59 -44.96 35.22
CA GLU A 110 0.21 -44.21 34.02
C GLU A 110 1.44 -43.56 33.34
N ILE A 111 1.52 -43.69 32.01
CA ILE A 111 2.53 -43.04 31.19
C ILE A 111 1.90 -41.78 30.58
N LEU A 112 2.50 -40.64 30.89
CA LEU A 112 2.03 -39.32 30.48
C LEU A 112 2.87 -38.80 29.32
N SER A 113 2.23 -38.06 28.42
CA SER A 113 2.85 -37.45 27.25
C SER A 113 3.28 -36.02 27.52
N VAL A 114 4.60 -35.82 27.62
CA VAL A 114 5.20 -34.48 27.71
C VAL A 114 4.91 -33.66 26.44
N GLU A 115 4.80 -34.31 25.27
CA GLU A 115 4.52 -33.62 24.00
C GLU A 115 3.08 -33.08 23.90
N GLN A 116 2.14 -33.72 24.62
CA GLN A 116 0.73 -33.28 24.67
C GLN A 116 0.47 -32.28 25.80
N GLY A 117 1.49 -31.92 26.59
CA GLY A 117 1.39 -30.90 27.64
C GLY A 117 1.06 -31.45 29.03
N ASP A 118 1.14 -32.77 29.26
CA ASP A 118 0.84 -33.33 30.59
C ASP A 118 1.78 -32.81 31.68
N MET A 119 3.05 -32.55 31.32
CA MET A 119 4.00 -31.90 32.24
C MET A 119 3.58 -30.46 32.55
N ASP A 120 3.07 -29.71 31.56
CA ASP A 120 2.62 -28.34 31.77
C ASP A 120 1.41 -28.30 32.72
N MET A 121 0.53 -29.30 32.67
CA MET A 121 -0.56 -29.46 33.63
C MET A 121 -0.05 -29.71 35.06
N LEU A 122 0.98 -30.56 35.23
CA LEU A 122 1.60 -30.80 36.54
C LEU A 122 2.32 -29.58 37.11
N LEU A 123 2.68 -28.63 36.24
CA LEU A 123 3.28 -27.34 36.60
C LEU A 123 2.23 -26.23 36.69
N ASP A 124 0.93 -26.56 36.62
CA ASP A 124 -0.18 -25.61 36.64
C ASP A 124 -0.05 -24.50 35.58
N GLY A 125 0.43 -24.88 34.39
CA GLY A 125 0.69 -23.95 33.29
C GLY A 125 1.89 -23.02 33.51
N MET A 126 2.70 -23.23 34.55
CA MET A 126 3.92 -22.44 34.74
C MET A 126 4.89 -22.66 33.58
N SER A 127 5.29 -21.57 32.95
CA SER A 127 6.31 -21.58 31.92
C SER A 127 7.73 -21.44 32.50
N GLU A 128 8.73 -21.75 31.68
CA GLU A 128 10.14 -21.55 32.05
C GLU A 128 10.46 -20.09 32.40
N VAL A 129 9.83 -19.13 31.69
CA VAL A 129 10.02 -17.70 31.93
C VAL A 129 9.35 -17.28 33.24
N ALA A 130 8.13 -17.77 33.51
CA ALA A 130 7.44 -17.50 34.77
C ALA A 130 8.20 -18.09 35.95
N PHE A 131 8.76 -19.29 35.81
CA PHE A 131 9.60 -19.94 36.81
C PHE A 131 10.82 -19.10 37.19
N ASP A 132 11.59 -18.63 36.20
CA ASP A 132 12.74 -17.76 36.40
C ASP A 132 12.37 -16.40 37.01
N ASN A 133 11.17 -15.90 36.68
CA ASN A 133 10.68 -14.61 37.14
C ASN A 133 10.03 -14.66 38.52
N THR A 134 9.68 -15.84 39.07
CA THR A 134 8.97 -15.96 40.34
C THR A 134 9.74 -16.78 41.38
N ILE A 135 9.79 -18.10 41.21
CA ILE A 135 10.26 -19.02 42.25
C ILE A 135 11.75 -19.37 42.17
N SER A 136 12.38 -19.17 41.01
CA SER A 136 13.83 -19.36 40.84
C SER A 136 14.56 -18.01 40.89
N ILE A 137 15.03 -17.65 42.08
CA ILE A 137 15.66 -16.36 42.37
C ILE A 137 17.18 -16.52 42.39
N GLY A 138 17.83 -16.15 41.29
CA GLY A 138 19.29 -16.00 41.24
C GLY A 138 19.77 -14.66 41.78
N GLN A 139 21.10 -14.52 41.90
CA GLN A 139 21.73 -13.23 42.19
C GLN A 139 21.33 -12.19 41.15
N THR A 140 20.89 -11.02 41.63
CA THR A 140 20.49 -9.90 40.79
C THR A 140 21.62 -9.49 39.84
N LYS A 141 21.36 -9.51 38.53
CA LYS A 141 22.34 -9.14 37.50
C LYS A 141 22.51 -7.62 37.33
N ALA A 142 21.59 -6.83 37.87
CA ALA A 142 21.69 -5.38 37.88
C ALA A 142 22.95 -4.93 38.65
N GLU A 143 23.84 -4.23 37.96
CA GLU A 143 25.08 -3.74 38.55
C GLU A 143 24.80 -2.55 39.45
N THR A 144 23.85 -1.69 39.04
CA THR A 144 23.49 -0.47 39.77
C THR A 144 22.09 -0.51 40.40
N SER A 145 21.89 0.30 41.44
CA SER A 145 20.57 0.48 42.07
C SER A 145 19.50 1.01 41.11
N ALA A 146 19.90 1.84 40.13
CA ALA A 146 18.99 2.40 39.14
C ALA A 146 18.51 1.33 38.13
N GLU A 147 19.41 0.44 37.71
CA GLU A 147 19.06 -0.71 36.87
C GLU A 147 18.11 -1.67 37.59
N LEU A 148 18.37 -1.96 38.87
CA LEU A 148 17.48 -2.80 39.67
C LEU A 148 16.08 -2.17 39.83
N GLY A 149 16.03 -0.85 40.05
CA GLY A 149 14.77 -0.11 40.06
C GLY A 149 14.03 -0.16 38.73
N ALA A 150 14.73 -0.21 37.59
CA ALA A 150 14.12 -0.38 36.27
C ALA A 150 13.61 -1.81 36.04
N GLU A 151 14.37 -2.83 36.44
CA GLU A 151 13.96 -4.23 36.38
C GLU A 151 12.70 -4.47 37.22
N LEU A 152 12.64 -3.93 38.44
CA LEU A 152 11.46 -3.95 39.31
C LEU A 152 10.23 -3.31 38.67
N ARG A 153 10.39 -2.16 37.99
CA ARG A 153 9.29 -1.51 37.27
C ARG A 153 8.80 -2.34 36.09
N ASN A 154 9.72 -2.89 35.31
CA ASN A 154 9.37 -3.76 34.18
C ASN A 154 8.64 -5.02 34.66
N TYR A 155 9.12 -5.62 35.76
CA TYR A 155 8.46 -6.74 36.42
C TYR A 155 7.03 -6.36 36.82
N ALA A 156 6.86 -5.28 37.58
CA ALA A 156 5.53 -4.81 37.99
C ALA A 156 4.63 -4.51 36.78
N ALA A 157 5.13 -3.84 35.75
CA ALA A 157 4.36 -3.48 34.57
C ALA A 157 3.78 -4.71 33.85
N ASN A 158 4.57 -5.78 33.68
CA ASN A 158 4.14 -6.99 32.99
C ASN A 158 3.03 -7.72 33.74
N TYR A 159 3.22 -7.95 35.05
CA TYR A 159 2.25 -8.68 35.88
C TYR A 159 0.96 -7.89 36.09
N TYR A 160 1.04 -6.57 36.29
CA TYR A 160 -0.16 -5.74 36.46
C TYR A 160 -0.95 -5.55 35.17
N SER A 161 -0.29 -5.57 34.01
CA SER A 161 -0.99 -5.34 32.74
C SER A 161 -1.59 -6.61 32.17
N SER A 162 -0.99 -7.77 32.45
CA SER A 162 -1.36 -9.03 31.78
C SER A 162 -1.73 -10.18 32.70
N GLY A 163 -1.49 -10.06 34.02
CA GLY A 163 -1.66 -11.18 34.95
C GLY A 163 -0.66 -12.32 34.70
N ASN A 164 0.36 -12.06 33.87
CA ASN A 164 1.41 -13.01 33.49
C ASN A 164 2.74 -12.25 33.33
N SER A 165 3.86 -12.97 33.41
CA SER A 165 5.20 -12.43 33.18
C SER A 165 5.56 -12.31 31.70
N GLU A 166 4.86 -13.03 30.81
CA GLU A 166 5.24 -13.19 29.41
C GLU A 166 4.66 -12.14 28.46
N MET A 167 3.50 -11.57 28.79
CA MET A 167 2.75 -10.73 27.87
C MET A 167 3.05 -9.25 28.09
N ASP A 168 3.78 -8.66 27.15
CA ASP A 168 4.04 -7.22 27.11
C ASP A 168 2.91 -6.49 26.33
N VAL A 169 1.89 -6.06 27.07
CA VAL A 169 0.71 -5.35 26.54
C VAL A 169 1.12 -4.04 25.87
N GLU A 170 2.07 -3.29 26.45
CA GLU A 170 2.50 -2.00 25.92
C GLU A 170 3.16 -2.16 24.54
N ARG A 171 4.05 -3.16 24.42
CA ARG A 171 4.70 -3.49 23.15
C ARG A 171 3.70 -3.97 22.11
N ALA A 172 2.73 -4.80 22.48
CA ALA A 172 1.67 -5.23 21.57
C ALA A 172 0.86 -4.03 21.04
N LEU A 173 0.45 -3.11 21.92
CA LEU A 173 -0.25 -1.90 21.54
C LEU A 173 0.60 -0.96 20.66
N ALA A 174 1.91 -0.87 20.92
CA ALA A 174 2.85 -0.10 20.12
C ALA A 174 2.97 -0.67 18.69
N ILE A 175 3.08 -2.00 18.54
CA ILE A 175 3.09 -2.67 17.22
C ILE A 175 1.80 -2.39 16.47
N LEU A 176 0.64 -2.49 17.13
CA LEU A 176 -0.64 -2.19 16.50
C LEU A 176 -0.76 -0.72 16.08
N LYS A 177 -0.23 0.21 16.90
CA LYS A 177 -0.20 1.64 16.58
C LYS A 177 0.65 1.93 15.35
N ASP A 178 1.82 1.30 15.24
CA ASP A 178 2.68 1.45 14.08
C ASP A 178 2.02 0.89 12.81
N ARG A 179 1.45 -0.31 12.88
CA ARG A 179 0.67 -0.91 11.77
C ARG A 179 -0.49 -0.02 11.33
N ARG A 180 -1.21 0.59 12.28
CA ARG A 180 -2.31 1.51 11.99
C ARG A 180 -1.81 2.73 11.21
N LYS A 181 -0.71 3.33 11.67
CA LYS A 181 -0.07 4.46 11.00
C LYS A 181 0.37 4.12 9.57
N THR A 182 0.89 2.91 9.33
CA THR A 182 1.22 2.46 7.96
C THR A 182 -0.02 2.41 7.07
N VAL A 183 -1.14 1.88 7.57
CA VAL A 183 -2.41 1.80 6.83
C VAL A 183 -2.97 3.20 6.55
N GLU A 184 -2.99 4.08 7.56
CA GLU A 184 -3.45 5.47 7.44
C GLU A 184 -2.63 6.26 6.42
N ASN A 185 -1.31 6.09 6.42
CA ASN A 185 -0.42 6.72 5.43
C ASN A 185 -0.75 6.25 4.01
N ARG A 186 -0.95 4.94 3.82
CA ARG A 186 -1.31 4.39 2.52
C ARG A 186 -2.68 4.89 2.02
N GLN A 187 -3.67 4.98 2.90
CA GLN A 187 -4.97 5.57 2.58
C GLN A 187 -4.83 7.04 2.16
N LYS A 188 -3.96 7.80 2.84
CA LYS A 188 -3.68 9.20 2.50
C LYS A 188 -3.04 9.32 1.11
N GLU A 189 -2.06 8.47 0.79
CA GLU A 189 -1.43 8.42 -0.54
C GLU A 189 -2.44 8.12 -1.64
N ILE A 190 -3.31 7.11 -1.44
CA ILE A 190 -4.36 6.75 -2.41
C ILE A 190 -5.29 7.94 -2.63
N ARG A 191 -5.74 8.59 -1.54
CA ARG A 191 -6.63 9.76 -1.62
C ARG A 191 -5.97 10.92 -2.36
N GLN A 192 -4.70 11.21 -2.08
CA GLN A 192 -3.95 12.26 -2.77
C GLN A 192 -3.79 11.97 -4.26
N LYS A 193 -3.36 10.77 -4.64
CA LYS A 193 -3.24 10.38 -6.05
C LYS A 193 -4.57 10.44 -6.79
N LYS A 194 -5.66 10.04 -6.13
CA LYS A 194 -7.01 10.08 -6.71
C LYS A 194 -7.46 11.54 -6.92
N GLN A 195 -7.22 12.40 -5.94
CA GLN A 195 -7.50 13.83 -6.01
C GLN A 195 -6.70 14.51 -7.14
N GLU A 196 -5.39 14.26 -7.23
CA GLU A 196 -4.53 14.81 -8.29
C GLU A 196 -4.97 14.37 -9.70
N LYS A 197 -5.39 13.11 -9.85
CA LYS A 197 -5.93 12.62 -11.12
C LYS A 197 -7.24 13.32 -11.45
N ARG A 198 -8.14 13.43 -10.48
CA ARG A 198 -9.44 14.08 -10.64
C ARG A 198 -9.28 15.54 -11.06
N GLU A 199 -8.39 16.29 -10.42
CA GLU A 199 -8.10 17.68 -10.78
C GLU A 199 -7.62 17.81 -12.23
N LYS A 200 -6.81 16.87 -12.73
CA LYS A 200 -6.37 16.86 -14.13
C LYS A 200 -7.51 16.58 -15.09
N VAL A 201 -8.36 15.59 -14.77
CA VAL A 201 -9.53 15.24 -15.59
C VAL A 201 -10.51 16.43 -15.64
N GLU A 202 -10.78 17.07 -14.50
CA GLU A 202 -11.63 18.26 -14.41
C GLU A 202 -11.07 19.44 -15.23
N GLN A 203 -9.75 19.67 -15.18
CA GLN A 203 -9.10 20.69 -16.01
C GLN A 203 -9.21 20.39 -17.51
N GLN A 204 -9.05 19.13 -17.92
CA GLN A 204 -9.19 18.71 -19.32
C GLN A 204 -10.63 18.84 -19.80
N ALA A 205 -11.60 18.41 -18.97
CA ALA A 205 -13.03 18.55 -19.26
C ALA A 205 -13.42 20.03 -19.40
N ALA A 206 -12.95 20.90 -18.49
CA ALA A 206 -13.20 22.34 -18.57
C ALA A 206 -12.64 22.95 -19.88
N TYR A 207 -11.40 22.60 -20.25
CA TYR A 207 -10.79 23.07 -21.49
C TYR A 207 -11.57 22.64 -22.74
N ILE A 208 -11.96 21.36 -22.81
CA ILE A 208 -12.76 20.85 -23.95
C ILE A 208 -14.15 21.49 -23.96
N GLY A 209 -14.76 21.70 -22.79
CA GLY A 209 -16.04 22.40 -22.66
C GLY A 209 -15.99 23.82 -23.25
N GLU A 210 -14.93 24.57 -22.97
CA GLU A 210 -14.71 25.90 -23.56
C GLU A 210 -14.50 25.86 -25.09
N GLU A 211 -13.81 24.83 -25.61
CA GLU A 211 -13.65 24.64 -27.07
C GLU A 211 -14.99 24.33 -27.75
N ILE A 212 -15.80 23.46 -27.16
CA ILE A 212 -17.14 23.11 -27.65
C ILE A 212 -18.01 24.36 -27.70
N GLU A 213 -18.05 25.16 -26.63
CA GLU A 213 -18.86 26.38 -26.57
C GLU A 213 -18.45 27.38 -27.66
N ARG A 214 -17.14 27.54 -27.89
CA ARG A 214 -16.60 28.40 -28.95
C ARG A 214 -17.02 27.93 -30.34
N TRP A 215 -16.88 26.63 -30.62
CA TRP A 215 -17.26 26.06 -31.92
C TRP A 215 -18.78 26.09 -32.14
N GLN A 216 -19.58 25.90 -31.09
CA GLN A 216 -21.03 26.06 -31.16
C GLN A 216 -21.44 27.52 -31.44
N GLU A 217 -20.72 28.51 -30.92
CA GLU A 217 -20.93 29.91 -31.30
C GLU A 217 -20.54 30.14 -32.77
N GLU A 218 -19.41 29.61 -33.23
CA GLU A 218 -19.02 29.68 -34.65
C GLU A 218 -20.05 29.04 -35.58
N GLU A 219 -20.59 27.87 -35.22
CA GLU A 219 -21.65 27.18 -35.95
C GLU A 219 -22.93 28.03 -36.04
N ARG A 220 -23.35 28.65 -34.93
CA ARG A 220 -24.47 29.60 -34.90
C ARG A 220 -24.24 30.83 -35.78
N GLN A 221 -23.03 31.38 -35.78
CA GLN A 221 -22.69 32.52 -36.63
C GLN A 221 -22.69 32.13 -38.12
N LEU A 222 -22.17 30.94 -38.44
CA LEU A 222 -22.16 30.41 -39.79
C LEU A 222 -23.58 30.12 -40.29
N GLU A 223 -24.45 29.59 -39.43
CA GLU A 223 -25.88 29.40 -39.73
C GLU A 223 -26.58 30.72 -40.05
N LYS A 224 -26.37 31.77 -39.26
CA LYS A 224 -26.90 33.12 -39.56
C LYS A 224 -26.43 33.63 -40.92
N LYS A 225 -25.14 33.45 -41.26
CA LYS A 225 -24.59 33.84 -42.56
C LYS A 225 -25.19 33.03 -43.71
N ILE A 226 -25.43 31.73 -43.52
CA ILE A 226 -26.10 30.88 -44.51
C ILE A 226 -27.54 31.35 -44.75
N GLU A 227 -28.29 31.69 -43.69
CA GLU A 227 -29.66 32.21 -43.84
C GLU A 227 -29.70 33.57 -44.56
N GLN A 228 -28.81 34.50 -44.19
CA GLN A 228 -28.65 35.76 -44.93
C GLN A 228 -28.26 35.52 -46.39
N GLY A 229 -27.36 34.58 -46.64
CA GLY A 229 -26.92 34.21 -47.98
C GLY A 229 -28.03 33.59 -48.83
N LYS A 230 -28.93 32.78 -48.24
CA LYS A 230 -30.12 32.22 -48.91
C LYS A 230 -31.09 33.31 -49.33
N LEU A 231 -31.36 34.29 -48.46
CA LEU A 231 -32.19 35.46 -48.79
C LEU A 231 -31.59 36.26 -49.95
N ALA A 232 -30.27 36.47 -49.96
CA ALA A 232 -29.57 37.12 -51.06
C ALA A 232 -29.61 36.31 -52.36
N GLU A 233 -29.45 34.98 -52.29
CA GLU A 233 -29.62 34.09 -53.46
C GLU A 233 -31.05 34.19 -54.02
N GLU A 234 -32.07 34.23 -53.17
CA GLU A 234 -33.46 34.35 -53.58
C GLU A 234 -33.75 35.70 -54.27
N MET A 235 -33.18 36.79 -53.74
CA MET A 235 -33.27 38.11 -54.38
C MET A 235 -32.60 38.13 -55.76
N LEU A 236 -31.37 37.61 -55.85
CA LEU A 236 -30.64 37.51 -57.13
C LEU A 236 -31.35 36.59 -58.12
N ARG A 237 -31.98 35.50 -57.64
CA ARG A 237 -32.78 34.60 -58.48
C ARG A 237 -34.03 35.28 -59.03
N LYS A 238 -34.73 36.07 -58.22
CA LYS A 238 -35.89 36.88 -58.66
C LYS A 238 -35.46 37.95 -59.66
N GLU A 239 -34.32 38.58 -59.44
CA GLU A 239 -33.75 39.60 -60.33
C GLU A 239 -33.31 38.98 -61.68
N ALA A 240 -32.58 37.87 -61.65
CA ALA A 240 -32.24 37.08 -62.84
C ALA A 240 -33.50 36.67 -63.61
N GLY A 241 -34.53 36.18 -62.92
CA GLY A 241 -35.81 35.80 -63.54
C GLY A 241 -36.53 36.98 -64.21
N ARG A 242 -36.44 38.19 -63.65
CA ARG A 242 -37.00 39.43 -64.23
C ARG A 242 -36.21 39.91 -65.45
N ILE A 243 -34.89 39.74 -65.46
CA ILE A 243 -34.03 40.11 -66.60
C ILE A 243 -34.28 39.13 -67.75
N MET A 244 -34.28 37.82 -67.48
CA MET A 244 -34.56 36.78 -68.49
C MET A 244 -35.96 36.89 -69.11
N THR A 245 -36.98 37.34 -68.35
CA THR A 245 -38.34 37.57 -68.88
C THR A 245 -38.46 38.85 -69.73
N LYS A 246 -37.61 39.85 -69.50
CA LYS A 246 -37.48 41.01 -70.39
C LYS A 246 -36.75 40.63 -71.68
N GLU A 247 -35.67 39.85 -71.58
CA GLU A 247 -34.93 39.32 -72.73
C GLU A 247 -35.81 38.42 -73.61
N THR A 248 -36.58 37.49 -73.03
CA THR A 248 -37.51 36.63 -73.82
C THR A 248 -38.66 37.41 -74.46
N ARG A 249 -39.20 38.44 -73.81
CA ARG A 249 -40.20 39.34 -74.42
C ARG A 249 -39.63 40.23 -75.53
N ALA A 250 -38.35 40.59 -75.45
CA ALA A 250 -37.65 41.29 -76.52
C ALA A 250 -37.39 40.35 -77.71
N GLU A 251 -36.94 39.12 -77.47
CA GLU A 251 -36.74 38.09 -78.50
C GLU A 251 -38.06 37.63 -79.16
N GLU A 252 -39.19 37.59 -78.44
CA GLU A 252 -40.52 37.34 -79.02
C GLU A 252 -41.02 38.50 -79.89
N LYS A 253 -40.77 39.76 -79.49
CA LYS A 253 -41.05 40.95 -80.32
C LYS A 253 -40.18 41.03 -81.57
N GLU A 254 -38.92 40.60 -81.50
CA GLU A 254 -38.04 40.43 -82.67
C GLU A 254 -38.60 39.37 -83.63
N ARG A 255 -39.11 38.24 -83.11
CA ARG A 255 -39.72 37.17 -83.93
C ARG A 255 -41.05 37.57 -84.57
N GLU A 256 -41.86 38.39 -83.90
CA GLU A 256 -43.12 38.93 -84.45
C GLU A 256 -42.89 40.12 -85.40
N GLY A 257 -41.80 40.89 -85.24
CA GLY A 257 -41.39 41.99 -86.12
C GLY A 257 -40.50 41.59 -87.31
N ALA A 258 -39.96 40.37 -87.31
CA ALA A 258 -39.17 39.80 -88.41
C ALA A 258 -40.02 38.86 -89.30
N GLY A 259 -41.21 39.31 -89.71
CA GLY A 259 -41.84 38.81 -90.92
C GLY A 259 -41.17 39.45 -92.14
N GLN A 260 -40.45 38.66 -92.94
CA GLN A 260 -39.74 39.06 -94.17
C GLN A 260 -38.49 39.94 -93.96
N ARG A 261 -37.40 39.34 -93.49
CA ARG A 261 -36.05 39.73 -93.92
C ARG A 261 -35.26 38.46 -94.19
N GLY A 262 -34.98 38.23 -95.47
CA GLY A 262 -34.27 37.05 -95.94
C GLY A 262 -32.88 36.95 -95.30
N GLU A 263 -32.49 35.73 -94.93
CA GLU A 263 -31.12 35.40 -94.53
C GLU A 263 -30.12 35.97 -95.57
N PRO A 264 -29.07 36.71 -95.16
CA PRO A 264 -27.96 37.02 -96.05
C PRO A 264 -27.23 35.72 -96.42
N GLN A 265 -27.53 35.20 -97.61
CA GLN A 265 -27.02 33.91 -98.12
C GLN A 265 -25.51 33.88 -98.43
N ILE A 266 -24.76 34.94 -98.09
CA ILE A 266 -23.33 35.09 -98.43
C ILE A 266 -22.44 34.27 -97.47
N TRP A 267 -22.86 34.05 -96.23
CA TRP A 267 -22.07 33.28 -95.24
C TRP A 267 -22.19 31.74 -95.39
N LYS A 268 -23.27 31.24 -96.02
CA LYS A 268 -23.44 29.79 -96.26
C LYS A 268 -22.48 29.27 -97.34
N HIS A 269 -22.13 30.07 -98.35
CA HIS A 269 -21.17 29.68 -99.38
C HIS A 269 -19.70 29.75 -98.91
N ALA A 270 -19.34 30.76 -98.13
CA ALA A 270 -17.99 30.88 -97.54
C ALA A 270 -17.69 29.77 -96.51
N TRP A 271 -18.71 29.27 -95.81
CA TRP A 271 -18.60 28.19 -94.82
C TRP A 271 -18.65 26.78 -95.44
N ASN A 272 -19.28 26.60 -96.61
CA ASN A 272 -19.39 25.29 -97.26
C ASN A 272 -18.18 24.93 -98.16
N GLU A 273 -17.36 25.88 -98.62
CA GLU A 273 -16.08 25.55 -99.28
C GLU A 273 -14.95 25.18 -98.29
N SER A 274 -15.06 25.59 -97.03
CA SER A 274 -14.06 25.30 -95.99
C SER A 274 -14.21 23.90 -95.37
N LYS A 275 -15.29 23.17 -95.68
CA LYS A 275 -15.52 21.79 -95.21
C LYS A 275 -14.58 20.73 -95.81
N ILE A 276 -13.82 21.03 -96.86
CA ILE A 276 -12.98 20.01 -97.56
C ILE A 276 -11.46 20.20 -97.34
N ARG A 277 -10.99 21.10 -96.46
CA ARG A 277 -9.53 21.20 -96.17
C ARG A 277 -9.17 21.37 -94.68
N LEU A 278 -9.85 20.65 -93.79
CA LEU A 278 -9.38 20.45 -92.40
C LEU A 278 -8.34 19.32 -92.26
N LEU A 279 -8.05 18.62 -93.35
CA LEU A 279 -7.05 17.53 -93.40
C LEU A 279 -5.67 17.92 -92.80
N PRO A 280 -5.12 19.13 -93.03
CA PRO A 280 -3.83 19.52 -92.45
C PRO A 280 -3.87 19.67 -90.92
N VAL A 281 -4.98 20.18 -90.38
CA VAL A 281 -5.21 20.35 -88.93
C VAL A 281 -5.39 18.99 -88.26
N PHE A 282 -6.06 18.05 -88.95
CA PHE A 282 -6.18 16.66 -88.49
C PHE A 282 -4.83 15.92 -88.51
N VAL A 283 -4.00 16.11 -89.54
CA VAL A 283 -2.66 15.51 -89.61
C VAL A 283 -1.73 16.10 -88.54
N ALA A 284 -1.80 17.42 -88.29
CA ALA A 284 -1.00 18.08 -87.25
C ALA A 284 -1.37 17.60 -85.83
N THR A 285 -2.66 17.41 -85.55
CA THR A 285 -3.14 16.89 -84.25
C THR A 285 -2.77 15.43 -84.03
N VAL A 286 -2.85 14.58 -85.07
CA VAL A 286 -2.37 13.19 -84.99
C VAL A 286 -0.86 13.14 -84.74
N LEU A 287 -0.06 13.97 -85.43
CA LEU A 287 1.38 14.05 -85.22
C LEU A 287 1.74 14.50 -83.79
N LEU A 288 1.01 15.49 -83.24
CA LEU A 288 1.13 15.96 -81.85
C LEU A 288 0.83 14.86 -80.82
N ILE A 289 -0.21 14.05 -81.06
CA ILE A 289 -0.58 12.95 -80.17
C ILE A 289 0.45 11.82 -80.25
N THR A 290 0.95 11.45 -81.44
CA THR A 290 2.02 10.44 -81.58
C THR A 290 3.36 10.88 -80.97
N ALA A 291 3.65 12.18 -80.96
CA ALA A 291 4.87 12.72 -80.35
C ALA A 291 4.91 12.53 -78.82
N LEU A 292 3.76 12.41 -78.15
CA LEU A 292 3.66 12.18 -76.70
C LEU A 292 4.16 10.79 -76.27
N PHE A 293 4.20 9.82 -77.19
CA PHE A 293 4.54 8.42 -76.89
C PHE A 293 5.95 8.00 -77.37
N LEU A 294 6.69 8.86 -78.06
CA LEU A 294 8.05 8.59 -78.56
C LEU A 294 9.13 9.09 -77.58
N LYS A 295 10.08 8.23 -77.20
CA LYS A 295 11.24 8.59 -76.35
C LYS A 295 12.49 8.88 -77.21
N GLY A 296 13.22 9.95 -76.87
CA GLY A 296 14.43 10.39 -77.56
C GLY A 296 14.25 11.70 -78.34
N SER A 297 15.32 12.21 -78.95
CA SER A 297 15.37 13.56 -79.54
C SER A 297 14.47 13.75 -80.78
N TRP A 298 13.91 12.68 -81.33
CA TRP A 298 13.07 12.71 -82.54
C TRP A 298 11.68 13.32 -82.28
N LYS A 299 11.22 13.34 -81.02
CA LYS A 299 9.95 13.98 -80.63
C LYS A 299 9.94 15.49 -80.92
N TRP A 300 11.10 16.14 -80.83
CA TRP A 300 11.24 17.58 -81.09
C TRP A 300 11.16 17.91 -82.58
N LEU A 301 11.61 17.00 -83.47
CA LEU A 301 11.47 17.14 -84.93
C LEU A 301 10.00 17.03 -85.37
N LEU A 302 9.23 16.12 -84.78
CA LEU A 302 7.79 15.96 -85.08
C LEU A 302 6.95 17.14 -84.55
N LEU A 303 7.27 17.65 -83.35
CA LEU A 303 6.64 18.85 -82.78
C LEU A 303 6.90 20.09 -83.63
N ALA A 304 8.14 20.29 -84.10
CA ALA A 304 8.47 21.41 -84.99
C ALA A 304 7.71 21.33 -86.32
N GLY A 305 7.58 20.14 -86.90
CA GLY A 305 6.81 19.92 -88.14
C GLY A 305 5.31 20.22 -87.98
N ALA A 306 4.70 19.82 -86.86
CA ALA A 306 3.29 20.08 -86.58
C ALA A 306 3.00 21.58 -86.42
N VAL A 307 3.88 22.31 -85.70
CA VAL A 307 3.74 23.76 -85.51
C VAL A 307 3.89 24.53 -86.83
N ILE A 308 4.81 24.12 -87.71
CA ILE A 308 4.96 24.76 -89.03
C ILE A 308 3.71 24.56 -89.90
N LEU A 309 3.09 23.37 -89.85
CA LEU A 309 1.84 23.09 -90.59
C LEU A 309 0.67 23.96 -90.08
N GLU A 310 0.56 24.19 -88.78
CA GLU A 310 -0.47 25.07 -88.21
C GLU A 310 -0.24 26.54 -88.56
N ILE A 311 1.01 27.01 -88.52
CA ILE A 311 1.36 28.39 -88.90
C ILE A 311 1.08 28.64 -90.38
N VAL A 312 1.41 27.70 -91.27
CA VAL A 312 1.11 27.82 -92.71
C VAL A 312 -0.40 27.81 -92.95
N PHE A 313 -1.16 26.99 -92.21
CA PHE A 313 -2.62 26.97 -92.28
C PHE A 313 -3.23 28.31 -91.84
N LEU A 314 -2.82 28.84 -90.68
CA LEU A 314 -3.26 30.13 -90.17
C LEU A 314 -2.91 31.28 -91.12
N TRP A 315 -1.69 31.29 -91.69
CA TRP A 315 -1.28 32.30 -92.66
C TRP A 315 -2.14 32.26 -93.94
N ARG A 316 -2.45 31.05 -94.45
CA ARG A 316 -3.29 30.89 -95.65
C ARG A 316 -4.74 31.26 -95.38
N PHE A 317 -5.23 31.00 -94.18
CA PHE A 317 -6.58 31.34 -93.72
C PHE A 317 -6.75 32.85 -93.57
N VAL A 318 -5.81 33.52 -92.89
CA VAL A 318 -5.81 34.99 -92.73
C VAL A 318 -5.67 35.69 -94.07
N ARG A 319 -4.79 35.21 -94.98
CA ARG A 319 -4.63 35.80 -96.32
C ARG A 319 -5.91 35.76 -97.15
N ARG A 320 -6.70 34.68 -97.06
CA ARG A 320 -8.00 34.60 -97.75
C ARG A 320 -9.08 35.45 -97.09
N PHE A 321 -9.05 35.58 -95.77
CA PHE A 321 -9.92 36.50 -95.05
C PHE A 321 -9.63 37.97 -95.41
N CYS A 322 -8.35 38.34 -95.56
CA CYS A 322 -7.96 39.67 -96.02
C CYS A 322 -8.41 39.93 -97.47
N GLN A 323 -8.31 38.95 -98.38
CA GLN A 323 -8.80 39.10 -99.75
C GLN A 323 -10.33 39.26 -99.83
N ALA A 324 -11.09 38.53 -99.00
CA ALA A 324 -12.54 38.69 -98.92
C ALA A 324 -12.96 40.04 -98.29
N ALA A 325 -12.15 40.58 -97.38
CA ALA A 325 -12.37 41.91 -96.81
C ALA A 325 -12.04 43.05 -97.80
N GLU A 326 -11.19 42.79 -98.79
CA GLU A 326 -10.80 43.77 -99.82
C GLU A 326 -11.87 43.92 -100.93
N GLU A 327 -12.62 42.86 -101.23
CA GLU A 327 -13.79 42.90 -102.13
C GLU A 327 -14.97 43.73 -101.58
N ILE A 328 -15.11 43.81 -100.25
CA ILE A 328 -16.15 44.63 -99.59
C ILE A 328 -15.78 46.13 -99.62
N ARG A 329 -14.49 46.47 -99.77
CA ARG A 329 -14.00 47.86 -99.71
C ARG A 329 -14.22 48.64 -101.03
N GLN A 330 -14.55 47.97 -102.13
CA GLN A 330 -14.66 48.58 -103.46
C GLN A 330 -16.08 49.05 -103.83
N ASN A 331 -17.07 48.93 -102.96
CA ASN A 331 -18.40 49.49 -103.22
C ASN A 331 -19.00 50.08 -101.92
N PRO A 332 -18.82 51.39 -101.67
CA PRO A 332 -19.45 52.06 -100.56
C PRO A 332 -20.86 52.49 -100.99
N GLU A 333 -21.90 51.80 -100.51
CA GLU A 333 -23.22 52.44 -100.43
C GLU A 333 -23.20 53.37 -99.23
N GLU A 334 -23.51 54.64 -99.49
CA GLU A 334 -23.49 55.74 -98.53
C GLU A 334 -24.49 55.50 -97.39
N ASP A 335 -23.99 55.47 -96.15
CA ASP A 335 -24.77 55.41 -94.92
C ASP A 335 -25.45 56.77 -94.64
N GLU A 336 -26.78 56.77 -94.53
CA GLU A 336 -27.52 57.81 -93.79
C GLU A 336 -27.48 57.53 -92.28
N PRO A 337 -27.40 58.56 -91.41
CA PRO A 337 -27.15 58.36 -89.98
C PRO A 337 -28.40 57.87 -89.23
N MET A 338 -28.39 56.58 -88.90
CA MET A 338 -28.55 55.97 -87.57
C MET A 338 -29.52 56.60 -86.54
N GLU A 339 -30.45 55.78 -86.03
CA GLU A 339 -30.88 55.83 -84.62
C GLU A 339 -30.02 54.87 -83.77
N VAL A 340 -29.05 55.43 -83.04
CA VAL A 340 -28.03 54.72 -82.22
C VAL A 340 -28.59 54.22 -80.87
N HIS A 341 -29.76 54.69 -80.44
CA HIS A 341 -30.15 54.57 -79.03
C HIS A 341 -30.70 53.19 -78.62
N GLU A 342 -31.43 52.47 -79.48
CA GLU A 342 -32.04 51.18 -79.10
C GLU A 342 -31.03 50.01 -79.01
N TRP A 343 -29.95 50.02 -79.80
CA TRP A 343 -28.93 48.95 -79.78
C TRP A 343 -27.94 49.04 -78.60
N GLN A 344 -27.79 50.22 -77.98
CA GLN A 344 -26.91 50.40 -76.82
C GLN A 344 -27.58 49.94 -75.52
N GLU A 345 -28.90 50.12 -75.39
CA GLU A 345 -29.67 49.62 -74.24
C GLU A 345 -29.77 48.08 -74.26
N GLU A 346 -29.95 47.46 -75.42
CA GLU A 346 -30.09 46.01 -75.56
C GLU A 346 -28.78 45.22 -75.26
N LYS A 347 -27.62 45.73 -75.69
CA LYS A 347 -26.31 45.17 -75.29
C LYS A 347 -26.00 45.40 -73.82
N ALA A 348 -26.48 46.48 -73.23
CA ALA A 348 -26.33 46.77 -71.80
C ALA A 348 -27.19 45.82 -70.95
N ASP A 349 -28.41 45.50 -71.38
CA ASP A 349 -29.30 44.55 -70.71
C ASP A 349 -28.76 43.12 -70.75
N ARG A 350 -28.26 42.63 -71.90
CA ARG A 350 -27.66 41.29 -72.01
C ARG A 350 -26.40 41.11 -71.16
N LYS A 351 -25.57 42.16 -71.09
CA LYS A 351 -24.36 42.19 -70.24
C LYS A 351 -24.74 42.27 -68.76
N SER A 352 -25.84 42.95 -68.43
CA SER A 352 -26.39 43.01 -67.08
C SER A 352 -26.97 41.66 -66.64
N GLY A 353 -27.65 40.92 -67.52
CA GLY A 353 -28.13 39.56 -67.28
C GLY A 353 -27.00 38.57 -66.99
N GLN A 354 -25.92 38.59 -67.78
CA GLN A 354 -24.73 37.76 -67.54
C GLN A 354 -24.07 38.04 -66.18
N ILE A 355 -23.93 39.31 -65.78
CA ILE A 355 -23.34 39.69 -64.49
C ILE A 355 -24.20 39.21 -63.31
N VAL A 356 -25.54 39.27 -63.44
CA VAL A 356 -26.45 38.79 -62.38
C VAL A 356 -26.43 37.27 -62.27
N CYS A 357 -26.36 36.55 -63.40
CA CYS A 357 -26.20 35.09 -63.42
C CYS A 357 -24.85 34.65 -62.81
N GLU A 358 -23.75 35.32 -63.14
CA GLU A 358 -22.43 35.05 -62.55
C GLU A 358 -22.41 35.33 -61.04
N LYS A 359 -23.03 36.43 -60.58
CA LYS A 359 -23.20 36.72 -59.15
C LYS A 359 -24.03 35.65 -58.44
N LEU A 360 -25.09 35.15 -59.08
CA LEU A 360 -25.94 34.08 -58.53
C LEU A 360 -25.17 32.76 -58.39
N GLU A 361 -24.36 32.39 -59.38
CA GLU A 361 -23.50 31.20 -59.32
C GLU A 361 -22.44 31.32 -58.22
N ASN A 362 -21.74 32.46 -58.15
CA ASN A 362 -20.78 32.74 -57.07
C ASN A 362 -21.42 32.68 -55.67
N GLN A 363 -22.65 33.19 -55.53
CA GLN A 363 -23.41 33.14 -54.28
C GLN A 363 -23.78 31.70 -53.91
N ARG A 364 -24.19 30.87 -54.89
CA ARG A 364 -24.47 29.44 -54.68
C ARG A 364 -23.23 28.67 -54.26
N GLU A 365 -22.09 28.93 -54.88
CA GLU A 365 -20.82 28.32 -54.50
C GLU A 365 -20.39 28.74 -53.08
N ALA A 366 -20.54 30.02 -52.74
CA ALA A 366 -20.27 30.51 -51.39
C ALA A 366 -21.17 29.83 -50.35
N LEU A 367 -22.47 29.71 -50.62
CA LEU A 367 -23.41 28.97 -49.77
C LEU A 367 -23.06 27.49 -49.65
N ARG A 368 -22.66 26.84 -50.74
CA ARG A 368 -22.22 25.44 -50.74
C ARG A 368 -20.98 25.24 -49.86
N ARG A 369 -19.97 26.12 -49.98
CA ARG A 369 -18.78 26.11 -49.13
C ARG A 369 -19.12 26.30 -47.65
N MET A 370 -20.01 27.23 -47.34
CA MET A 370 -20.45 27.46 -45.96
C MET A 370 -21.23 26.27 -45.38
N ARG A 371 -22.09 25.60 -46.17
CA ARG A 371 -22.80 24.39 -45.74
C ARG A 371 -21.84 23.25 -45.41
N VAL A 372 -20.87 22.97 -46.29
CA VAL A 372 -19.85 21.94 -46.05
C VAL A 372 -19.02 22.27 -44.81
N ARG A 373 -18.61 23.54 -44.62
CA ARG A 373 -17.88 23.95 -43.41
C ARG A 373 -18.72 23.77 -42.14
N ARG A 374 -20.02 24.03 -42.21
CA ARG A 374 -20.95 23.83 -41.09
C ARG A 374 -21.08 22.35 -40.72
N GLU A 375 -21.21 21.48 -41.72
CA GLU A 375 -21.30 20.02 -41.51
C GLU A 375 -20.01 19.49 -40.87
N LEU A 376 -18.84 19.86 -41.41
CA LEU A 376 -17.55 19.52 -40.81
C LEU A 376 -17.41 20.01 -39.37
N LEU A 377 -17.81 21.26 -39.11
CA LEU A 377 -17.75 21.82 -37.76
C LEU A 377 -18.69 21.10 -36.79
N ARG A 378 -19.85 20.60 -37.25
CA ARG A 378 -20.75 19.77 -36.43
C ARG A 378 -20.14 18.42 -36.09
N GLU A 379 -19.46 17.79 -37.04
CA GLU A 379 -18.74 16.54 -36.80
C GLU A 379 -17.62 16.75 -35.77
N GLU A 380 -16.83 17.82 -35.93
CA GLU A 380 -15.78 18.22 -34.97
C GLU A 380 -16.36 18.47 -33.56
N ILE A 381 -17.49 19.18 -33.45
CA ILE A 381 -18.19 19.41 -32.17
C ILE A 381 -18.67 18.09 -31.56
N ALA A 382 -19.27 17.19 -32.36
CA ALA A 382 -19.76 15.91 -31.88
C ALA A 382 -18.63 15.03 -31.34
N GLU A 383 -17.47 15.01 -32.01
CA GLU A 383 -16.29 14.30 -31.53
C GLU A 383 -15.81 14.85 -30.17
N LYS A 384 -15.75 16.18 -30.03
CA LYS A 384 -15.38 16.83 -28.77
C LYS A 384 -16.39 16.58 -27.66
N GLN A 385 -17.68 16.54 -27.98
CA GLN A 385 -18.73 16.19 -27.02
C GLN A 385 -18.55 14.78 -26.47
N MET A 386 -18.26 13.80 -27.32
CA MET A 386 -17.93 12.44 -26.86
C MET A 386 -16.68 12.43 -25.97
N GLN A 387 -15.64 13.20 -26.32
CA GLN A 387 -14.44 13.31 -25.48
C GLN A 387 -14.75 13.93 -24.10
N TYR A 388 -15.60 14.95 -24.07
CA TYR A 388 -16.06 15.57 -22.83
C TYR A 388 -16.84 14.60 -21.95
N GLU A 389 -17.80 13.87 -22.53
CA GLU A 389 -18.60 12.86 -21.82
C GLU A 389 -17.69 11.76 -21.21
N ASN A 390 -16.74 11.23 -21.99
CA ASN A 390 -15.78 10.25 -21.48
C ASN A 390 -14.94 10.78 -20.29
N LEU A 391 -14.54 12.05 -20.32
CA LEU A 391 -13.79 12.66 -19.22
C LEU A 391 -14.68 12.87 -17.98
N CYS A 392 -15.95 13.22 -18.17
CA CYS A 392 -16.91 13.28 -17.08
C CYS A 392 -17.10 11.91 -16.42
N GLU A 393 -17.28 10.85 -17.22
CA GLU A 393 -17.37 9.47 -16.74
C GLU A 393 -16.10 9.04 -15.97
N GLU A 394 -14.91 9.32 -16.51
CA GLU A 394 -13.63 9.06 -15.81
C GLU A 394 -13.56 9.79 -14.46
N GLY A 395 -14.06 11.04 -14.41
CA GLY A 395 -14.17 11.83 -13.18
C GLY A 395 -15.10 11.19 -12.14
N GLU A 396 -16.20 10.60 -12.58
CA GLU A 396 -17.17 9.90 -11.72
C GLU A 396 -16.60 8.59 -11.16
N GLU A 397 -15.92 7.77 -11.97
CA GLU A 397 -15.20 6.58 -11.50
C GLU A 397 -14.14 6.94 -10.44
N LEU A 398 -13.48 8.09 -10.62
CA LEU A 398 -12.55 8.65 -9.64
C LEU A 398 -13.24 9.16 -8.36
N MET A 399 -14.56 9.07 -8.21
CA MET A 399 -15.26 9.25 -6.93
C MET A 399 -15.54 7.94 -6.18
N GLU A 400 -15.54 6.79 -6.86
CA GLU A 400 -15.90 5.51 -6.24
C GLU A 400 -14.85 4.98 -5.24
N VAL A 401 -15.28 4.36 -4.14
CA VAL A 401 -14.31 3.78 -3.20
C VAL A 401 -13.70 2.53 -3.82
N GLY A 402 -12.43 2.63 -4.23
CA GLY A 402 -11.70 1.49 -4.79
C GLY A 402 -11.51 0.35 -3.77
N GLU A 403 -11.44 -0.88 -4.28
CA GLU A 403 -11.30 -2.10 -3.46
C GLU A 403 -10.09 -2.04 -2.51
N GLU A 404 -8.95 -1.50 -2.97
CA GLU A 404 -7.76 -1.33 -2.14
C GLU A 404 -8.04 -0.44 -0.92
N TYR A 405 -8.77 0.67 -1.10
CA TYR A 405 -9.11 1.58 -0.01
C TYR A 405 -10.08 0.92 0.97
N ALA A 406 -11.12 0.24 0.47
CA ALA A 406 -12.07 -0.49 1.30
C ALA A 406 -11.40 -1.60 2.14
N ALA A 407 -10.46 -2.33 1.55
CA ALA A 407 -9.68 -3.35 2.26
C ALA A 407 -8.78 -2.74 3.35
N LEU A 408 -8.11 -1.63 3.05
CA LEU A 408 -7.29 -0.89 4.03
C LEU A 408 -8.13 -0.32 5.17
N ASP A 409 -9.31 0.19 4.88
CA ASP A 409 -10.25 0.72 5.86
C ASP A 409 -10.79 -0.39 6.79
N GLY A 410 -11.13 -1.56 6.22
CA GLY A 410 -11.43 -2.76 7.01
C GLY A 410 -10.27 -3.17 7.92
N LYS A 411 -9.04 -3.13 7.41
CA LYS A 411 -7.84 -3.43 8.20
C LYS A 411 -7.60 -2.41 9.32
N ALA A 412 -7.82 -1.11 9.06
CA ALA A 412 -7.70 -0.06 10.07
C ALA A 412 -8.71 -0.27 11.21
N ARG A 413 -9.97 -0.58 10.89
CA ARG A 413 -11.01 -0.92 11.88
C ARG A 413 -10.63 -2.15 12.71
N ALA A 414 -10.15 -3.22 12.07
CA ALA A 414 -9.73 -4.43 12.77
C ALA A 414 -8.58 -4.16 13.75
N ILE A 415 -7.59 -3.35 13.34
CA ILE A 415 -6.49 -2.93 14.22
C ILE A 415 -7.01 -2.11 15.39
N HIS A 416 -7.92 -1.16 15.15
CA HIS A 416 -8.52 -0.34 16.21
C HIS A 416 -9.27 -1.21 17.22
N LEU A 417 -10.11 -2.12 16.75
CA LEU A 417 -10.86 -3.05 17.60
C LEU A 417 -9.93 -3.91 18.44
N ALA A 418 -8.84 -4.41 17.86
CA ALA A 418 -7.83 -5.17 18.61
C ALA A 418 -7.17 -4.31 19.70
N GLN A 419 -6.82 -3.06 19.42
CA GLN A 419 -6.23 -2.16 20.41
C GLN A 419 -7.19 -1.87 21.57
N GLU A 420 -8.45 -1.60 21.26
CA GLU A 420 -9.49 -1.31 22.26
C GLU A 420 -9.77 -2.53 23.14
N THR A 421 -9.90 -3.71 22.53
CA THR A 421 -10.12 -4.97 23.24
C THR A 421 -8.96 -5.29 24.18
N ILE A 422 -7.71 -5.16 23.71
CA ILE A 422 -6.52 -5.39 24.54
C ILE A 422 -6.48 -4.41 25.72
N ARG A 423 -6.81 -3.13 25.51
CA ARG A 423 -6.83 -2.13 26.59
C ARG A 423 -7.88 -2.43 27.65
N MET A 424 -9.08 -2.80 27.21
CA MET A 424 -10.18 -3.15 28.10
C MET A 424 -9.82 -4.36 28.97
N LEU A 425 -9.39 -5.47 28.34
CA LEU A 425 -8.98 -6.67 29.07
C LEU A 425 -7.80 -6.41 30.03
N SER A 426 -6.81 -5.61 29.60
CA SER A 426 -5.68 -5.23 30.46
C SER A 426 -6.11 -4.36 31.65
N ALA A 427 -7.11 -3.51 31.50
CA ALA A 427 -7.63 -2.69 32.58
C ALA A 427 -8.36 -3.53 33.64
N ASP A 428 -9.14 -4.53 33.21
CA ASP A 428 -9.84 -5.45 34.09
C ASP A 428 -8.85 -6.30 34.91
N VAL A 429 -7.86 -6.90 34.23
CA VAL A 429 -6.79 -7.66 34.89
C VAL A 429 -6.02 -6.79 35.88
N ARG A 430 -5.67 -5.55 35.50
CA ARG A 430 -4.95 -4.62 36.39
C ARG A 430 -5.72 -4.31 37.65
N LYS A 431 -7.04 -4.19 37.56
CA LYS A 431 -7.90 -3.84 38.69
C LYS A 431 -8.02 -5.00 39.68
N GLU A 432 -8.26 -6.21 39.19
CA GLU A 432 -8.47 -7.38 40.05
C GLU A 432 -7.15 -7.93 40.57
N PHE A 433 -6.23 -8.30 39.66
CA PHE A 433 -4.96 -8.90 40.02
C PHE A 433 -4.03 -7.90 40.72
N GLY A 434 -4.04 -6.63 40.31
CA GLY A 434 -3.19 -5.61 40.91
C GLY A 434 -3.52 -5.29 42.37
N THR A 435 -4.79 -5.37 42.77
CA THR A 435 -5.17 -5.21 44.19
C THR A 435 -4.67 -6.39 45.01
N SER A 436 -4.95 -7.62 44.58
CA SER A 436 -4.47 -8.83 45.28
C SER A 436 -2.95 -8.89 45.36
N LEU A 437 -2.24 -8.55 44.28
CA LEU A 437 -0.78 -8.54 44.25
C LEU A 437 -0.20 -7.51 45.22
N ASN A 438 -0.76 -6.30 45.28
CA ASN A 438 -0.34 -5.30 46.26
C ASN A 438 -0.56 -5.77 47.69
N GLU A 439 -1.69 -6.41 48.00
CA GLU A 439 -2.01 -6.89 49.34
C GLU A 439 -1.06 -8.01 49.77
N THR A 440 -0.91 -9.05 48.95
CA THR A 440 -0.01 -10.18 49.24
C THR A 440 1.45 -9.73 49.33
N ALA A 441 1.93 -8.92 48.36
CA ALA A 441 3.30 -8.42 48.40
C ALA A 441 3.57 -7.50 49.60
N SER A 442 2.56 -6.70 50.02
CA SER A 442 2.66 -5.87 51.23
C SER A 442 2.78 -6.73 52.49
N ALA A 443 1.97 -7.78 52.61
CA ALA A 443 2.03 -8.70 53.75
C ALA A 443 3.41 -9.37 53.85
N ILE A 444 3.94 -9.87 52.73
CA ILE A 444 5.26 -10.49 52.67
C ILE A 444 6.35 -9.47 53.02
N LEU A 445 6.33 -8.28 52.41
CA LEU A 445 7.32 -7.24 52.69
C LEU A 445 7.32 -6.83 54.16
N CYS A 446 6.13 -6.64 54.75
CA CYS A 446 5.96 -6.30 56.15
C CYS A 446 6.60 -7.37 57.05
N ALA A 447 6.37 -8.65 56.75
CA ALA A 447 6.99 -9.75 57.48
C ALA A 447 8.52 -9.78 57.34
N VAL A 448 9.06 -9.73 56.12
CA VAL A 448 10.52 -9.83 55.91
C VAL A 448 11.28 -8.58 56.36
N THR A 449 10.60 -7.45 56.52
CA THR A 449 11.17 -6.20 57.04
C THR A 449 10.86 -5.95 58.50
N ASN A 450 10.24 -6.92 59.20
CA ASN A 450 9.84 -6.82 60.60
C ASN A 450 9.00 -5.57 60.91
N GLY A 451 8.01 -5.29 60.05
CA GLY A 451 7.06 -4.19 60.20
C GLY A 451 7.58 -2.82 59.75
N LYS A 452 8.81 -2.72 59.23
CA LYS A 452 9.36 -1.42 58.79
C LYS A 452 8.57 -0.81 57.62
N TYR A 453 8.18 -1.63 56.65
CA TYR A 453 7.39 -1.18 55.51
C TYR A 453 6.05 -1.91 55.52
N GLU A 454 4.98 -1.15 55.74
CA GLU A 454 3.62 -1.70 55.94
C GLU A 454 2.96 -2.06 54.61
N ARG A 455 3.18 -1.24 53.57
CA ARG A 455 2.59 -1.45 52.25
C ARG A 455 3.55 -1.12 51.12
N ILE A 456 3.40 -1.88 50.04
CA ILE A 456 3.86 -1.55 48.70
C ILE A 456 2.65 -1.01 47.93
N PHE A 457 2.85 0.07 47.19
CA PHE A 457 1.84 0.65 46.31
C PHE A 457 2.45 0.91 44.95
N ILE A 458 1.76 0.49 43.90
CA ILE A 458 2.15 0.74 42.51
C ILE A 458 1.14 1.69 41.89
N ASP A 459 1.61 2.82 41.34
CA ASP A 459 0.74 3.81 40.71
C ASP A 459 0.34 3.43 39.27
N GLU A 460 -0.51 4.27 38.65
CA GLU A 460 -0.98 4.10 37.26
C GLU A 460 0.17 4.06 36.23
N ASN A 461 1.31 4.69 36.55
CA ASN A 461 2.50 4.72 35.72
C ASN A 461 3.48 3.60 36.09
N THR A 462 3.04 2.59 36.83
CA THR A 462 3.86 1.44 37.27
C THR A 462 5.03 1.82 38.20
N LYS A 463 4.96 3.00 38.83
CA LYS A 463 5.96 3.43 39.81
C LYS A 463 5.66 2.82 41.17
N ILE A 464 6.71 2.27 41.79
CA ILE A 464 6.62 1.55 43.06
C ILE A 464 6.96 2.50 44.21
N TYR A 465 6.09 2.51 45.20
CA TYR A 465 6.22 3.29 46.42
C TYR A 465 6.07 2.39 47.65
N LEU A 466 6.80 2.70 48.70
CA LEU A 466 6.67 2.08 50.02
C LEU A 466 6.01 3.05 51.00
N LEU A 467 5.26 2.49 51.94
CA LEU A 467 4.71 3.21 53.07
C LEU A 467 5.44 2.81 54.36
N GLU A 468 6.07 3.78 55.01
CA GLU A 468 6.68 3.68 56.35
C GLU A 468 5.92 4.65 57.27
N GLY A 469 4.89 4.16 57.98
CA GLY A 469 3.93 5.00 58.69
C GLY A 469 3.21 5.98 57.76
N ALA A 470 3.38 7.29 57.99
CA ALA A 470 2.81 8.34 57.13
C ALA A 470 3.70 8.71 55.92
N LYS A 471 4.90 8.14 55.81
CA LYS A 471 5.89 8.53 54.80
C LYS A 471 5.79 7.66 53.56
N LYS A 472 5.57 8.29 52.40
CA LYS A 472 5.64 7.67 51.07
C LYS A 472 7.07 7.77 50.53
N ILE A 473 7.69 6.64 50.19
CA ILE A 473 9.09 6.56 49.73
C ILE A 473 9.13 5.91 48.35
N SER A 474 9.82 6.51 47.39
CA SER A 474 10.01 5.90 46.06
C SER A 474 11.01 4.75 46.13
N VAL A 475 10.84 3.72 45.30
CA VAL A 475 11.78 2.58 45.25
C VAL A 475 13.21 3.01 44.92
N GLU A 476 13.39 4.09 44.17
CA GLU A 476 14.71 4.63 43.82
C GLU A 476 15.43 5.30 45.01
N GLN A 477 14.73 5.54 46.12
CA GLN A 477 15.28 6.20 47.31
C GLN A 477 15.70 5.21 48.42
N VAL A 478 15.40 3.92 48.28
CA VAL A 478 15.74 2.91 49.29
C VAL A 478 17.10 2.25 49.00
N SER A 479 17.67 1.57 50.01
CA SER A 479 18.93 0.86 49.82
C SER A 479 18.77 -0.37 48.91
N ARG A 480 19.89 -0.84 48.33
CA ARG A 480 19.91 -2.04 47.47
C ARG A 480 19.27 -3.25 48.14
N GLY A 481 19.65 -3.55 49.38
CA GLY A 481 19.04 -4.66 50.12
C GLY A 481 17.53 -4.50 50.34
N THR A 482 17.00 -3.27 50.40
CA THR A 482 15.55 -3.06 50.52
C THR A 482 14.87 -3.29 49.17
N MET A 483 15.47 -2.87 48.06
CA MET A 483 14.96 -3.21 46.73
C MET A 483 14.93 -4.71 46.50
N GLU A 484 15.95 -5.46 46.93
CA GLU A 484 15.94 -6.92 46.82
C GLU A 484 14.87 -7.58 47.69
N GLN A 485 14.50 -7.01 48.85
CA GLN A 485 13.35 -7.47 49.64
C GLN A 485 12.01 -7.18 48.95
N ILE A 486 11.87 -6.03 48.28
CA ILE A 486 10.68 -5.73 47.46
C ILE A 486 10.59 -6.72 46.31
N TYR A 487 11.72 -7.01 45.65
CA TYR A 487 11.76 -7.96 44.56
C TYR A 487 11.37 -9.36 45.01
N PHE A 488 11.92 -9.82 46.14
CA PHE A 488 11.53 -11.07 46.78
C PHE A 488 10.03 -11.11 47.08
N ALA A 489 9.48 -10.08 47.73
CA ALA A 489 8.08 -10.03 48.11
C ALA A 489 7.13 -10.06 46.89
N LEU A 490 7.43 -9.28 45.84
CA LEU A 490 6.65 -9.28 44.60
C LEU A 490 6.68 -10.64 43.89
N ARG A 491 7.84 -11.30 43.87
CA ARG A 491 8.01 -12.61 43.23
C ARG A 491 7.25 -13.71 43.96
N MET A 492 7.35 -13.73 45.28
CA MET A 492 6.63 -14.69 46.13
C MET A 492 5.11 -14.48 46.04
N ALA A 493 4.65 -13.23 46.07
CA ALA A 493 3.24 -12.89 45.92
C ALA A 493 2.71 -13.27 44.53
N SER A 494 3.48 -13.03 43.47
CA SER A 494 3.07 -13.39 42.11
C SER A 494 2.97 -14.90 41.94
N ALA A 495 3.92 -15.67 42.49
CA ALA A 495 3.84 -17.13 42.50
C ALA A 495 2.58 -17.65 43.20
N GLU A 496 2.26 -17.09 44.37
CA GLU A 496 1.09 -17.48 45.17
C GLU A 496 -0.25 -17.14 44.50
N LEU A 497 -0.32 -16.05 43.74
CA LEU A 497 -1.55 -15.62 43.10
C LEU A 497 -1.80 -16.24 41.73
N MET A 498 -0.73 -16.67 41.04
CA MET A 498 -0.83 -17.20 39.67
C MET A 498 -0.99 -18.71 39.61
N TYR A 499 -0.51 -19.44 40.63
CA TYR A 499 -0.42 -20.89 40.60
C TYR A 499 -1.00 -21.48 41.88
N GLU A 500 -1.90 -22.46 41.71
CA GLU A 500 -2.45 -23.23 42.82
C GLU A 500 -1.44 -24.29 43.31
N GLU A 501 -0.70 -24.90 42.38
CA GLU A 501 0.34 -25.88 42.72
C GLU A 501 1.62 -25.17 43.18
N GLU A 502 1.92 -25.27 44.48
CA GLU A 502 3.12 -24.66 45.04
C GLU A 502 4.39 -25.41 44.61
N LEU A 503 5.18 -24.82 43.72
CA LEU A 503 6.46 -25.37 43.27
C LEU A 503 7.61 -25.06 44.26
N PRO A 504 8.70 -25.86 44.27
CA PRO A 504 9.84 -25.62 45.15
C PRO A 504 10.50 -24.26 44.88
N VAL A 505 10.72 -23.48 45.94
CA VAL A 505 11.42 -22.19 45.83
C VAL A 505 12.91 -22.44 45.71
N ILE A 506 13.54 -21.90 44.66
CA ILE A 506 14.97 -22.11 44.40
C ILE A 506 15.70 -20.78 44.51
N LEU A 507 16.72 -20.74 45.37
CA LEU A 507 17.45 -19.54 45.72
C LEU A 507 18.93 -19.75 45.38
N ASP A 508 19.47 -19.01 44.42
CA ASP A 508 20.87 -19.10 43.99
C ASP A 508 21.64 -17.82 44.32
N GLU A 509 22.38 -17.86 45.43
CA GLU A 509 23.15 -16.72 45.98
C GLU A 509 22.31 -15.44 46.16
N THR A 510 21.02 -15.61 46.48
CA THR A 510 20.00 -14.56 46.52
C THR A 510 20.26 -13.46 47.55
N PHE A 511 20.87 -13.79 48.69
CA PHE A 511 20.89 -12.89 49.86
C PHE A 511 22.19 -12.09 50.03
N ALA A 512 22.97 -11.93 48.96
CA ALA A 512 24.29 -11.30 49.01
C ALA A 512 24.31 -9.89 49.62
N TYR A 513 23.24 -9.09 49.45
CA TYR A 513 23.13 -7.72 49.98
C TYR A 513 22.27 -7.60 51.23
N TYR A 514 21.89 -8.72 51.86
CA TYR A 514 21.12 -8.72 53.08
C TYR A 514 22.07 -8.58 54.27
N ASP A 515 21.70 -7.76 55.25
CA ASP A 515 22.27 -7.87 56.59
C ASP A 515 21.67 -9.09 57.33
N ASP A 516 22.26 -9.44 58.48
CA ASP A 516 21.86 -10.64 59.24
C ASP A 516 20.40 -10.58 59.70
N ILE A 517 19.89 -9.40 60.03
CA ILE A 517 18.51 -9.22 60.50
C ILE A 517 17.54 -9.48 59.35
N ARG A 518 17.80 -8.89 58.17
CA ARG A 518 16.98 -9.12 56.97
C ARG A 518 17.00 -10.58 56.56
N LEU A 519 18.18 -11.21 56.58
CA LEU A 519 18.31 -12.62 56.24
C LEU A 519 17.56 -13.52 57.23
N GLU A 520 17.71 -13.26 58.53
CA GLU A 520 16.99 -13.99 59.58
C GLU A 520 15.47 -13.93 59.39
N ASN A 521 14.92 -12.73 59.16
CA ASN A 521 13.48 -12.56 58.93
C ASN A 521 13.01 -13.27 57.65
N THR A 522 13.82 -13.22 56.59
CA THR A 522 13.46 -13.83 55.30
C THR A 522 13.51 -15.35 55.36
N LEU A 523 14.53 -15.93 56.01
CA LEU A 523 14.63 -17.38 56.23
C LEU A 523 13.51 -17.90 57.12
N ARG A 524 13.12 -17.13 58.15
CA ARG A 524 11.95 -17.45 59.00
C ARG A 524 10.67 -17.47 58.17
N TRP A 525 10.43 -16.41 57.39
CA TRP A 525 9.25 -16.33 56.54
C TRP A 525 9.19 -17.49 55.53
N LEU A 526 10.30 -17.83 54.88
CA LEU A 526 10.39 -18.96 53.97
C LEU A 526 10.07 -20.30 54.66
N ALA A 527 10.58 -20.54 55.87
CA ALA A 527 10.30 -21.77 56.62
C ALA A 527 8.83 -21.93 56.98
N GLU A 528 8.13 -20.82 57.24
CA GLU A 528 6.73 -20.81 57.66
C GLU A 528 5.76 -20.88 56.47
N ASN A 529 6.14 -20.35 55.31
CA ASN A 529 5.23 -20.13 54.19
C ASN A 529 5.53 -20.99 52.96
N ARG A 530 6.67 -21.71 52.92
CA ARG A 530 7.06 -22.51 51.76
C ARG A 530 7.29 -23.98 52.11
N ARG A 531 6.76 -24.87 51.28
CA ARG A 531 6.86 -26.34 51.49
C ARG A 531 8.25 -26.90 51.24
N GLN A 532 8.94 -26.43 50.21
CA GLN A 532 10.29 -26.87 49.87
C GLN A 532 11.13 -25.70 49.38
N ILE A 533 12.32 -25.55 49.96
CA ILE A 533 13.26 -24.49 49.66
C ILE A 533 14.61 -25.10 49.31
N ILE A 534 15.09 -24.87 48.09
CA ILE A 534 16.39 -25.30 47.62
C ILE A 534 17.33 -24.08 47.57
N LEU A 535 18.26 -24.01 48.52
CA LEU A 535 19.17 -22.88 48.68
C LEU A 535 20.59 -23.25 48.23
N PHE A 536 21.06 -22.61 47.17
CA PHE A 536 22.45 -22.63 46.74
C PHE A 536 23.19 -21.42 47.32
N THR A 537 24.25 -21.67 48.10
CA THR A 537 25.07 -20.60 48.68
C THR A 537 26.54 -20.98 48.79
N CYS A 538 27.43 -20.00 48.69
CA CYS A 538 28.86 -20.12 49.06
C CYS A 538 29.14 -19.68 50.49
N GLN A 539 28.17 -19.09 51.19
CA GLN A 539 28.34 -18.52 52.52
C GLN A 539 27.84 -19.50 53.60
N LYS A 540 28.47 -19.45 54.78
CA LYS A 540 28.07 -20.26 55.95
C LYS A 540 26.95 -19.59 56.75
N ARG A 541 26.74 -18.29 56.53
CA ARG A 541 25.88 -17.41 57.33
C ARG A 541 24.42 -17.87 57.34
N GLU A 542 23.91 -18.31 56.20
CA GLU A 542 22.56 -18.83 56.04
C GLU A 542 22.35 -20.07 56.91
N MET A 543 23.30 -21.02 56.87
CA MET A 543 23.25 -22.22 57.70
C MET A 543 23.39 -21.92 59.19
N GLU A 544 24.21 -20.94 59.57
CA GLU A 544 24.37 -20.50 60.96
C GLU A 544 23.08 -19.87 61.49
N ILE A 545 22.42 -19.05 60.68
CA ILE A 545 21.12 -18.45 61.04
C ILE A 545 20.01 -19.50 61.09
N LEU A 546 19.95 -20.45 60.15
CA LEU A 546 19.00 -21.57 60.21
C LEU A 546 19.17 -22.36 61.53
N LYS A 547 20.41 -22.66 61.93
CA LYS A 547 20.71 -23.29 63.23
C LYS A 547 20.26 -22.43 64.40
N LYS A 548 20.55 -21.12 64.37
CA LYS A 548 20.15 -20.17 65.42
C LYS A 548 18.63 -20.12 65.58
N LEU A 549 17.89 -20.19 64.49
CA LEU A 549 16.42 -20.18 64.47
C LEU A 549 15.78 -21.54 64.80
N GLY A 550 16.57 -22.62 64.90
CA GLY A 550 16.05 -23.97 65.10
C GLY A 550 15.28 -24.51 63.90
N ILE A 551 15.51 -23.97 62.70
CA ILE A 551 14.86 -24.43 61.47
C ILE A 551 15.63 -25.66 60.96
N PRO A 552 14.96 -26.82 60.78
CA PRO A 552 15.61 -28.00 60.24
C PRO A 552 16.01 -27.78 58.78
N TYR A 553 17.19 -28.27 58.41
CA TYR A 553 17.63 -28.26 57.02
C TYR A 553 18.55 -29.44 56.72
N HIS A 554 18.53 -29.86 55.47
CA HIS A 554 19.45 -30.82 54.90
C HIS A 554 20.61 -30.07 54.25
N ARG A 555 21.82 -30.62 54.35
CA ARG A 555 23.02 -30.03 53.72
C ARG A 555 23.63 -31.02 52.76
N SER A 556 23.87 -30.58 51.53
CA SER A 556 24.67 -31.30 50.54
C SER A 556 25.82 -30.41 50.08
N GLY A 557 27.06 -30.87 50.25
CA GLY A 557 28.22 -30.20 49.65
C GLY A 557 29.53 -30.29 50.43
N SER A 558 30.47 -29.39 50.11
CA SER A 558 31.84 -29.40 50.69
C SER A 558 31.79 -29.26 52.22
N LYS A 559 32.72 -29.91 52.95
CA LYS A 559 32.75 -29.96 54.42
C LYS A 559 33.00 -28.62 55.09
#